data_AF-A0A8B8V1K1-F1
#
_entry.id   AF-A0A8B8V1K1-F1
#
_cell.length_a   1.000
_cell.length_b   1.000
_cell.length_c   1.000
_cell.angle_alpha   90.00
_cell.angle_beta   90.00
_cell.angle_gamma   90.00
#
_symmetry.space_group_name_H-M   'P 1'
#
loop_
_entity.id
_entity.type
_entity.pdbx_description
1 polymer ?
#
loop_
_entity_poly.entity_id
_entity_poly.type
_entity_poly.pdbx_seq_one_letter_code
_entity_poly.pdbx_strand_id
1 'polypeptide(L)'
;MVEVEEKSQEVEYVDPSVNRVPNYEVSEKAFLLTQSKLSTEQRKEAAKFVLAKVREEEMAPYYKYLCEEYLVENGESDLDHDEKSGSSNEWFKFDQQLYNDLCKKNESKIKELNEKIQKLEEDDEGELEQAQAWINLGEYYAQIGDKDNAEKTLGKSLSKAISTGAKIDVMLTIARLGFFYNDQLYVKEKLEAVNSMIEKGGDWERRNRYKTYYGIHCLAVRNFKEAAKLLVDSLATFTSVELTSYESIATYASVTGLFTLERTDLKSKVIDSPELLSLISTTAALQSISSLTISLYASDYASYFPYLLETYANVLIPCKYLNKHADFFVREMRRKVYAQLLDSYKTLSLKSMASAFGVSVAFLDNDLGKFIPNKQLNCVIDRVNGIVETNRPDNKNAQYHLLVKQGDGLLTKLQKYGAAVRLTGSDRV
;
A
#
# COMPACT_ATOMS: atom_id res chain seq x y z
N MET A 1 6.76 -54.00 40.69
CA MET A 1 7.34 -53.34 39.52
C MET A 1 6.21 -52.94 38.61
N VAL A 2 5.68 -51.74 38.82
CA VAL A 2 4.77 -51.07 37.90
C VAL A 2 5.38 -49.67 37.78
N GLU A 3 6.13 -49.45 36.71
CA GLU A 3 6.69 -48.14 36.39
C GLU A 3 5.57 -47.26 35.85
N VAL A 4 5.34 -46.15 36.55
CA VAL A 4 4.44 -45.08 36.11
C VAL A 4 5.33 -44.13 35.32
N GLU A 5 5.26 -44.18 33.99
CA GLU A 5 5.86 -43.18 33.12
C GLU A 5 5.10 -41.86 33.28
N GLU A 6 5.74 -40.90 33.93
CA GLU A 6 5.37 -39.48 33.87
C GLU A 6 5.45 -39.01 32.42
N LYS A 7 4.28 -38.83 31.79
CA LYS A 7 4.17 -38.05 30.56
C LYS A 7 4.53 -36.60 30.89
N SER A 8 5.77 -36.23 30.59
CA SER A 8 6.20 -34.86 30.41
C SER A 8 5.21 -34.15 29.47
N GLN A 9 4.52 -33.14 30.00
CA GLN A 9 3.76 -32.17 29.22
C GLN A 9 4.76 -31.40 28.35
N GLU A 10 4.99 -31.88 27.13
CA GLU A 10 5.60 -31.07 26.09
C GLU A 10 4.67 -29.87 25.86
N VAL A 11 5.16 -28.69 26.22
CA VAL A 11 4.54 -27.42 25.88
C VAL A 11 4.53 -27.35 24.36
N GLU A 12 3.36 -27.62 23.78
CA GLU A 12 3.11 -27.46 22.36
C GLU A 12 3.36 -25.98 22.05
N TYR A 13 4.49 -25.69 21.42
CA TYR A 13 4.81 -24.37 20.91
C TYR A 13 3.80 -24.10 19.80
N VAL A 14 2.69 -23.45 20.15
CA VAL A 14 1.74 -22.92 19.18
C VAL A 14 2.52 -21.89 18.39
N ASP A 15 2.98 -22.30 17.20
CA ASP A 15 3.49 -21.38 16.20
C ASP A 15 2.44 -20.26 16.11
N PRO A 16 2.77 -19.01 16.47
CA PRO A 16 1.78 -17.95 16.51
C PRO A 16 1.38 -17.73 15.07
N SER A 17 0.31 -18.40 14.64
CA SER A 17 -0.48 -18.04 13.48
C SER A 17 -0.83 -16.58 13.70
N VAL A 18 -0.03 -15.70 13.12
CA VAL A 18 0.08 -14.34 13.65
C VAL A 18 -1.30 -13.71 13.55
N ASN A 19 -1.86 -13.38 14.70
CA ASN A 19 -3.26 -13.01 14.81
C ASN A 19 -3.57 -11.79 13.92
N ARG A 20 -4.73 -11.81 13.27
CA ARG A 20 -5.21 -10.73 12.40
C ARG A 20 -5.69 -9.52 13.21
N VAL A 21 -4.84 -8.99 14.07
CA VAL A 21 -5.16 -7.88 14.99
C VAL A 21 -4.25 -6.65 14.78
N PRO A 22 -4.76 -5.48 14.36
CA PRO A 22 -6.16 -5.20 14.00
C PRO A 22 -6.53 -5.82 12.65
N ASN A 23 -7.82 -6.13 12.46
CA ASN A 23 -8.32 -6.64 11.19
C ASN A 23 -8.30 -5.52 10.13
N TYR A 24 -7.38 -5.63 9.17
CA TYR A 24 -7.19 -4.65 8.10
C TYR A 24 -8.44 -4.48 7.22
N GLU A 25 -9.29 -5.51 7.11
CA GLU A 25 -10.51 -5.48 6.30
C GLU A 25 -11.46 -4.39 6.77
N VAL A 26 -11.49 -4.12 8.08
CA VAL A 26 -12.29 -3.04 8.67
C VAL A 26 -11.81 -1.67 8.16
N SER A 27 -10.49 -1.46 8.11
CA SER A 27 -9.87 -0.23 7.58
C SER A 27 -10.10 -0.07 6.07
N GLU A 28 -10.01 -1.16 5.30
CA GLU A 28 -10.27 -1.15 3.86
C GLU A 28 -11.73 -0.82 3.55
N LYS A 29 -12.69 -1.47 4.23
CA LYS A 29 -14.12 -1.19 4.04
C LYS A 29 -14.52 0.18 4.57
N ALA A 30 -13.91 0.65 5.66
CA ALA A 30 -14.06 2.02 6.13
C ALA A 30 -13.60 3.04 5.08
N PHE A 31 -12.47 2.79 4.42
CA PHE A 31 -12.01 3.64 3.32
C PHE A 31 -13.03 3.68 2.18
N LEU A 32 -13.64 2.56 1.78
CA LEU A 32 -14.70 2.55 0.76
C LEU A 32 -15.91 3.42 1.12
N LEU A 33 -16.25 3.51 2.41
CA LEU A 33 -17.38 4.31 2.88
C LEU A 33 -17.15 5.82 2.64
N THR A 34 -15.90 6.28 2.74
CA THR A 34 -15.51 7.68 2.51
C THR A 34 -15.61 8.10 1.05
N GLN A 35 -15.51 7.16 0.10
CA GLN A 35 -15.45 7.47 -1.32
C GLN A 35 -16.86 7.79 -1.86
N SER A 36 -17.10 9.06 -2.19
CA SER A 36 -18.34 9.52 -2.82
C SER A 36 -18.53 8.98 -4.24
N LYS A 37 -17.41 8.72 -4.94
CA LYS A 37 -17.34 8.27 -6.34
C LYS A 37 -17.68 6.79 -6.55
N LEU A 38 -17.83 6.03 -5.47
CA LEU A 38 -18.10 4.59 -5.52
C LEU A 38 -19.61 4.29 -5.54
N SER A 39 -20.00 3.11 -6.04
CA SER A 39 -21.42 2.74 -6.13
C SER A 39 -22.08 2.69 -4.74
N THR A 40 -23.34 3.15 -4.67
CA THR A 40 -24.10 3.22 -3.42
C THR A 40 -24.34 1.85 -2.78
N GLU A 41 -24.38 0.78 -3.59
CA GLU A 41 -24.51 -0.61 -3.13
C GLU A 41 -23.25 -1.09 -2.39
N GLN A 42 -22.07 -0.88 -2.99
CA GLN A 42 -20.79 -1.26 -2.38
C GLN A 42 -20.55 -0.52 -1.06
N ARG A 43 -20.96 0.75 -0.97
CA ARG A 43 -20.87 1.54 0.26
C ARG A 43 -21.79 1.01 1.37
N LYS A 44 -23.02 0.58 1.03
CA LYS A 44 -23.96 -0.02 2.01
C LYS A 44 -23.45 -1.34 2.55
N GLU A 45 -22.91 -2.19 1.68
CA GLU A 45 -22.32 -3.48 2.09
C GLU A 45 -21.09 -3.26 2.98
N ALA A 46 -20.21 -2.33 2.60
CA ALA A 46 -19.06 -1.95 3.40
C ALA A 46 -19.47 -1.42 4.79
N ALA A 47 -20.48 -0.55 4.88
CA ALA A 47 -20.98 -0.02 6.15
C ALA A 47 -21.52 -1.13 7.07
N LYS A 48 -22.31 -2.07 6.53
CA LYS A 48 -22.81 -3.23 7.28
C LYS A 48 -21.68 -4.12 7.79
N PHE A 49 -20.66 -4.36 6.96
CA PHE A 49 -19.50 -5.17 7.33
C PHE A 49 -18.70 -4.51 8.46
N VAL A 50 -18.42 -3.21 8.35
CA VAL A 50 -17.72 -2.44 9.40
C VAL A 50 -18.51 -2.48 10.70
N LEU A 51 -19.82 -2.23 10.67
CA LEU A 51 -20.64 -2.25 11.88
C LEU A 51 -20.70 -3.64 12.54
N ALA A 52 -20.78 -4.71 11.75
CA ALA A 52 -20.74 -6.08 12.25
C ALA A 52 -19.41 -6.37 12.94
N LYS A 53 -18.28 -6.01 12.31
CA LYS A 53 -16.95 -6.24 12.88
C LYS A 53 -16.65 -5.37 14.09
N VAL A 54 -17.14 -4.13 14.15
CA VAL A 54 -17.03 -3.28 15.35
C VAL A 54 -17.75 -3.92 16.55
N ARG A 55 -18.88 -4.60 16.32
CA ARG A 55 -19.62 -5.31 17.38
C ARG A 55 -18.94 -6.60 17.82
N GLU A 56 -18.34 -7.34 16.88
CA GLU A 56 -17.66 -8.62 17.15
C GLU A 56 -16.30 -8.41 17.84
N GLU A 57 -15.51 -7.45 17.34
CA GLU A 57 -14.13 -7.17 17.80
C GLU A 57 -14.08 -6.09 18.89
N GLU A 58 -15.23 -5.56 19.31
CA GLU A 58 -15.38 -4.59 20.40
C GLU A 58 -14.56 -3.29 20.22
N MET A 59 -14.44 -2.81 18.98
CA MET A 59 -13.57 -1.68 18.59
C MET A 59 -14.18 -0.30 18.89
N ALA A 60 -14.40 0.01 20.17
CA ALA A 60 -14.97 1.29 20.60
C ALA A 60 -14.13 2.53 20.23
N PRO A 61 -12.81 2.59 20.51
CA PRO A 61 -11.97 3.72 20.11
C PRO A 61 -12.00 3.99 18.61
N TYR A 62 -11.90 2.92 17.81
CA TYR A 62 -11.99 3.04 16.37
C TYR A 62 -13.38 3.48 15.89
N TYR A 63 -14.46 3.02 16.52
CA TYR A 63 -15.82 3.46 16.18
C TYR A 63 -16.03 4.96 16.41
N LYS A 64 -15.46 5.51 17.49
CA LYS A 64 -15.47 6.95 17.74
C LYS A 64 -14.65 7.70 16.69
N TYR A 65 -13.41 7.25 16.43
CA TYR A 65 -12.54 7.81 15.39
C TYR A 65 -13.23 7.83 14.01
N LEU A 66 -13.92 6.75 13.65
CA LEU A 66 -14.61 6.65 12.37
C LEU A 66 -15.73 7.67 12.23
N CYS A 67 -16.55 7.84 13.28
CA CYS A 67 -17.70 8.74 13.30
C CYS A 67 -17.32 10.21 13.42
N GLU A 68 -16.31 10.55 14.24
CA GLU A 68 -15.95 11.94 14.54
C GLU A 68 -14.94 12.53 13.56
N GLU A 69 -13.94 11.75 13.12
CA GLU A 69 -12.76 12.27 12.41
C GLU A 69 -12.78 11.80 10.96
N TYR A 70 -12.93 10.49 10.74
CA TYR A 70 -12.70 9.90 9.42
C TYR A 70 -13.82 10.14 8.40
N LEU A 71 -15.09 10.06 8.82
CA LEU A 71 -16.25 10.30 7.94
C LEU A 71 -16.56 11.78 7.73
N VAL A 72 -16.08 12.65 8.64
CA VAL A 72 -16.26 14.10 8.55
C VAL A 72 -15.20 14.70 7.62
N GLU A 73 -13.91 14.41 7.83
CA GLU A 73 -12.82 14.97 7.01
C GLU A 73 -12.88 14.54 5.54
N ASN A 74 -13.24 13.28 5.27
CA ASN A 74 -13.30 12.78 3.90
C ASN A 74 -14.63 13.09 3.19
N GLY A 75 -15.62 13.63 3.91
CA GLY A 75 -16.86 14.17 3.33
C GLY A 75 -16.73 15.60 2.79
N GLU A 76 -15.68 16.33 3.20
CA GLU A 76 -15.50 17.77 2.93
C GLU A 76 -14.45 18.10 1.85
N SER A 77 -13.76 17.11 1.28
CA SER A 77 -12.59 17.34 0.42
C SER A 77 -12.83 17.27 -1.11
N ASP A 78 -13.98 17.73 -1.59
CA ASP A 78 -14.15 18.10 -3.00
C ASP A 78 -14.48 19.61 -3.06
N LEU A 79 -13.49 20.41 -3.51
CA LEU A 79 -13.60 21.84 -3.79
C LEU A 79 -14.75 22.12 -4.76
N ASP A 80 -15.50 23.19 -4.45
CA ASP A 80 -16.55 23.83 -5.25
C ASP A 80 -17.87 23.06 -5.39
N HIS A 81 -18.68 23.04 -4.32
CA HIS A 81 -20.12 23.33 -4.38
C HIS A 81 -20.69 23.49 -2.95
N ASP A 82 -21.10 24.73 -2.62
CA ASP A 82 -21.91 25.11 -1.46
C ASP A 82 -23.32 24.49 -1.52
N GLU A 83 -23.44 23.17 -1.41
CA GLU A 83 -24.72 22.54 -1.07
C GLU A 83 -24.46 21.37 -0.13
N LYS A 84 -24.87 21.55 1.13
CA LYS A 84 -25.20 20.46 2.05
C LYS A 84 -26.27 19.58 1.42
N SER A 85 -25.87 18.64 0.58
CA SER A 85 -26.69 17.60 -0.04
C SER A 85 -25.88 16.31 0.03
N GLY A 86 -26.36 15.15 0.43
CA GLY A 86 -27.66 14.65 0.81
C GLY A 86 -27.52 13.11 0.86
N SER A 87 -27.98 12.48 1.93
CA SER A 87 -28.18 11.01 2.06
C SER A 87 -26.99 10.04 2.14
N SER A 88 -25.71 10.44 2.07
CA SER A 88 -24.62 9.44 2.18
C SER A 88 -24.30 8.98 3.62
N ASN A 89 -24.80 9.71 4.62
CA ASN A 89 -24.44 9.52 6.04
C ASN A 89 -25.55 8.81 6.86
N GLU A 90 -26.60 8.27 6.22
CA GLU A 90 -27.72 7.64 6.93
C GLU A 90 -27.38 6.25 7.49
N TRP A 91 -26.39 5.56 6.90
CA TRP A 91 -26.07 4.16 7.23
C TRP A 91 -25.09 3.99 8.38
N PHE A 92 -24.45 5.06 8.86
CA PHE A 92 -23.47 5.01 9.94
C PHE A 92 -23.77 6.11 10.97
N LYS A 93 -24.75 5.85 11.84
CA LYS A 93 -25.08 6.74 12.97
C LYS A 93 -24.31 6.31 14.21
N PHE A 94 -23.85 7.30 14.98
CA PHE A 94 -23.16 7.06 16.23
C PHE A 94 -24.15 6.67 17.33
N ASP A 95 -24.10 5.41 17.75
CA ASP A 95 -24.93 4.89 18.82
C ASP A 95 -24.19 4.97 20.17
N GLN A 96 -24.53 5.96 20.98
CA GLN A 96 -23.90 6.18 22.30
C GLN A 96 -24.06 5.00 23.26
N GLN A 97 -25.20 4.28 23.19
CA GLN A 97 -25.45 3.10 24.02
C GLN A 97 -24.49 1.95 23.66
N LEU A 98 -24.33 1.69 22.36
CA LEU A 98 -23.39 0.69 21.87
C LEU A 98 -21.95 1.03 22.27
N TYR A 99 -21.55 2.29 22.12
CA TYR A 99 -20.22 2.75 22.53
C TYR A 99 -19.95 2.51 24.02
N ASN A 100 -20.88 2.87 24.90
CA ASN A 100 -20.74 2.68 26.34
C ASN A 100 -20.66 1.20 26.75
N ASP A 101 -21.44 0.33 26.11
CA ASP A 101 -21.39 -1.11 26.37
C ASP A 101 -20.06 -1.73 25.93
N LEU A 102 -19.52 -1.28 24.79
CA LEU A 102 -18.20 -1.70 24.33
C LEU A 102 -17.08 -1.22 25.26
N CYS A 103 -17.11 0.04 25.70
CA CYS A 103 -16.14 0.58 26.65
C CYS A 103 -16.09 -0.24 27.95
N LYS A 104 -17.25 -0.62 28.52
CA LYS A 104 -17.31 -1.43 29.74
C LYS A 104 -16.67 -2.80 29.58
N LYS A 105 -16.91 -3.45 28.44
CA LYS A 105 -16.30 -4.75 28.14
C LYS A 105 -14.78 -4.64 27.96
N ASN A 106 -14.33 -3.58 27.29
CA ASN A 106 -12.92 -3.31 27.09
C ASN A 106 -12.20 -3.06 28.41
N GLU A 107 -12.78 -2.24 29.29
CA GLU A 107 -12.24 -2.00 30.63
C GLU A 107 -12.13 -3.29 31.45
N SER A 108 -13.12 -4.17 31.36
CA SER A 108 -13.11 -5.47 32.07
C SER A 108 -11.97 -6.37 31.58
N LYS A 109 -11.80 -6.53 30.26
CA LYS A 109 -10.72 -7.35 29.68
C LYS A 109 -9.33 -6.77 29.94
N ILE A 110 -9.18 -5.44 29.84
CA ILE A 110 -7.92 -4.76 30.18
C ILE A 110 -7.56 -4.98 31.64
N LYS A 111 -8.55 -4.92 32.55
CA LYS A 111 -8.34 -5.18 33.97
C LYS A 111 -7.88 -6.62 34.22
N GLU A 112 -8.53 -7.61 33.61
CA GLU A 112 -8.12 -9.02 33.71
C GLU A 112 -6.69 -9.26 33.21
N LEU A 113 -6.32 -8.66 32.08
CA LEU A 113 -4.97 -8.78 31.53
C LEU A 113 -3.92 -8.08 32.40
N ASN A 114 -4.24 -6.90 32.95
CA ASN A 114 -3.36 -6.22 33.90
C ASN A 114 -3.18 -6.99 35.20
N GLU A 115 -4.24 -7.61 35.74
CA GLU A 115 -4.14 -8.47 36.93
C GLU A 115 -3.28 -9.71 36.67
N LYS A 116 -3.35 -10.29 35.45
CA LYS A 116 -2.45 -11.38 35.05
C LYS A 116 -0.99 -10.92 34.98
N ILE A 117 -0.73 -9.74 34.42
CA ILE A 117 0.63 -9.18 34.37
C ILE A 117 1.16 -8.93 35.79
N GLN A 118 0.35 -8.37 36.68
CA GLN A 118 0.74 -8.13 38.07
C GLN A 118 1.08 -9.43 38.80
N LYS A 119 0.28 -10.48 38.65
CA LYS A 119 0.59 -11.79 39.25
C LYS A 119 1.91 -12.38 38.72
N LEU A 120 2.12 -12.32 37.40
CA LEU A 120 3.37 -12.80 36.79
C LEU A 120 4.60 -11.97 37.21
N GLU A 121 4.41 -10.70 37.57
CA GLU A 121 5.47 -9.86 38.15
C GLU A 121 5.68 -10.13 39.65
N GLU A 122 4.62 -10.46 40.41
CA GLU A 122 4.69 -10.79 41.83
C GLU A 122 5.27 -12.19 42.09
N ASP A 123 4.99 -13.15 41.21
CA ASP A 123 5.40 -14.55 41.34
C ASP A 123 6.82 -14.80 40.79
N ASP A 124 7.53 -13.76 40.31
CA ASP A 124 8.83 -13.85 39.60
C ASP A 124 8.82 -14.94 38.49
N GLU A 125 7.68 -15.14 37.85
CA GLU A 125 7.55 -16.05 36.71
C GLU A 125 8.37 -15.53 35.52
N GLY A 126 8.79 -16.46 34.65
CA GLY A 126 9.82 -16.24 33.65
C GLY A 126 9.63 -14.97 32.80
N GLU A 127 10.75 -14.35 32.43
CA GLU A 127 10.76 -13.11 31.62
C GLU A 127 10.02 -13.27 30.28
N LEU A 128 9.90 -14.51 29.79
CA LEU A 128 9.20 -14.85 28.56
C LEU A 128 7.67 -14.76 28.72
N GLU A 129 7.14 -15.27 29.82
CA GLU A 129 5.73 -15.26 30.17
C GLU A 129 5.24 -13.83 30.42
N GLN A 130 6.06 -13.03 31.12
CA GLN A 130 5.80 -11.60 31.30
C GLN A 130 5.75 -10.89 29.94
N ALA A 131 6.72 -11.16 29.06
CA ALA A 131 6.73 -10.55 27.74
C ALA A 131 5.51 -10.96 26.90
N GLN A 132 5.12 -12.23 26.93
CA GLN A 132 3.92 -12.72 26.24
C GLN A 132 2.65 -12.05 26.77
N ALA A 133 2.53 -11.84 28.08
CA ALA A 133 1.41 -11.13 28.68
C ALA A 133 1.33 -9.66 28.20
N TRP A 134 2.47 -8.98 28.14
CA TRP A 134 2.56 -7.62 27.56
C TRP A 134 2.23 -7.60 26.07
N ILE A 135 2.63 -8.61 25.30
CA ILE A 135 2.28 -8.76 23.87
C ILE A 135 0.77 -8.94 23.71
N ASN A 136 0.16 -9.85 24.48
CA ASN A 136 -1.28 -10.08 24.45
C ASN A 136 -2.07 -8.81 24.82
N LEU A 137 -1.58 -8.04 25.79
CA LEU A 137 -2.18 -6.75 26.14
C LEU A 137 -2.04 -5.73 25.02
N GLY A 138 -0.86 -5.64 24.39
CA GLY A 138 -0.64 -4.76 23.23
C GLY A 138 -1.45 -5.15 22.01
N GLU A 139 -1.62 -6.45 21.78
CA GLU A 139 -2.49 -6.99 20.74
C GLU A 139 -3.96 -6.66 21.03
N TYR A 140 -4.39 -6.75 22.29
CA TYR A 140 -5.72 -6.30 22.67
C TYR A 140 -5.92 -4.79 22.46
N TYR A 141 -4.92 -3.96 22.78
CA TYR A 141 -4.94 -2.53 22.45
C TYR A 141 -4.98 -2.28 20.93
N ALA A 142 -4.30 -3.11 20.14
CA ALA A 142 -4.40 -3.08 18.69
C ALA A 142 -5.81 -3.48 18.22
N GLN A 143 -6.43 -4.48 18.85
CA GLN A 143 -7.79 -4.92 18.55
C GLN A 143 -8.79 -3.81 18.78
N ILE A 144 -8.70 -3.05 19.86
CA ILE A 144 -9.65 -1.95 20.10
C ILE A 144 -9.37 -0.73 19.20
N GLY A 145 -8.19 -0.65 18.59
CA GLY A 145 -7.73 0.50 17.82
C GLY A 145 -7.26 1.63 18.74
N ASP A 146 -6.35 1.34 19.66
CA ASP A 146 -5.66 2.35 20.46
C ASP A 146 -4.16 2.30 20.17
N LYS A 147 -3.71 3.22 19.30
CA LYS A 147 -2.33 3.24 18.79
C LYS A 147 -1.31 3.53 19.89
N ASP A 148 -1.57 4.54 20.73
CA ASP A 148 -0.59 5.03 21.71
C ASP A 148 -0.38 4.06 22.86
N ASN A 149 -1.45 3.46 23.34
CA ASN A 149 -1.37 2.48 24.42
C ASN A 149 -0.77 1.16 23.93
N ALA A 150 -1.10 0.71 22.71
CA ALA A 150 -0.48 -0.46 22.11
C ALA A 150 1.04 -0.27 21.94
N GLU A 151 1.49 0.89 21.46
CA GLU A 151 2.93 1.16 21.30
C GLU A 151 3.67 1.13 22.64
N LYS A 152 3.09 1.72 23.70
CA LYS A 152 3.71 1.72 25.03
C LYS A 152 3.82 0.31 25.61
N THR A 153 2.79 -0.52 25.50
CA THR A 153 2.81 -1.90 26.01
C THR A 153 3.77 -2.78 25.23
N LEU A 154 3.78 -2.65 23.89
CA LEU A 154 4.70 -3.40 23.02
C LEU A 154 6.16 -2.91 23.18
N GLY A 155 6.36 -1.63 23.49
CA GLY A 155 7.66 -1.08 23.88
C GLY A 155 8.19 -1.70 25.17
N LYS A 156 7.32 -1.93 26.16
CA LYS A 156 7.70 -2.64 27.40
C LYS A 156 8.08 -4.09 27.14
N SER A 157 7.36 -4.81 26.25
CA SER A 157 7.73 -6.20 25.91
C SER A 157 9.12 -6.30 25.25
N LEU A 158 9.56 -5.28 24.51
CA LEU A 158 10.89 -5.27 23.89
C LEU A 158 12.05 -5.17 24.89
N SER A 159 11.78 -4.65 26.10
CA SER A 159 12.78 -4.51 27.17
C SER A 159 13.13 -5.83 27.86
N LYS A 160 12.23 -6.82 27.78
CA LYS A 160 12.44 -8.17 28.32
C LYS A 160 13.32 -9.01 27.38
N ALA A 161 13.96 -10.05 27.90
CA ALA A 161 14.87 -10.90 27.12
C ALA A 161 14.12 -11.91 26.23
N ILE A 162 13.42 -11.41 25.21
CA ILE A 162 12.74 -12.23 24.19
C ILE A 162 13.64 -12.56 23.00
N SER A 163 13.29 -13.61 22.26
CA SER A 163 13.97 -14.03 21.03
C SER A 163 13.97 -12.92 19.97
N THR A 164 14.97 -12.91 19.08
CA THR A 164 15.07 -11.90 18.01
C THR A 164 13.85 -11.94 17.08
N GLY A 165 13.31 -13.14 16.82
CA GLY A 165 12.09 -13.34 16.05
C GLY A 165 10.89 -12.63 16.68
N ALA A 166 10.65 -12.84 17.98
CA ALA A 166 9.55 -12.18 18.69
C ALA A 166 9.70 -10.65 18.69
N LYS A 167 10.93 -10.12 18.81
CA LYS A 167 11.17 -8.67 18.70
C LYS A 167 10.77 -8.13 17.34
N ILE A 168 11.10 -8.84 16.26
CA ILE A 168 10.73 -8.44 14.90
C ILE A 168 9.21 -8.47 14.73
N ASP A 169 8.55 -9.52 15.22
CA ASP A 169 7.10 -9.66 15.12
C ASP A 169 6.37 -8.53 15.86
N VAL A 170 6.82 -8.18 17.06
CA VAL A 170 6.30 -7.05 17.83
C VAL A 170 6.52 -5.71 17.09
N MET A 171 7.67 -5.51 16.47
CA MET A 171 7.89 -4.28 15.69
C MET A 171 7.03 -4.22 14.43
N LEU A 172 6.78 -5.37 13.78
CA LEU A 172 5.87 -5.46 12.64
C LEU A 172 4.42 -5.18 13.06
N THR A 173 3.96 -5.65 14.23
CA THR A 173 2.60 -5.33 14.73
C THR A 173 2.45 -3.84 15.04
N ILE A 174 3.47 -3.19 15.60
CA ILE A 174 3.48 -1.72 15.76
C ILE A 174 3.36 -1.03 14.39
N ALA A 175 4.11 -1.47 13.38
CA ALA A 175 4.00 -0.92 12.03
C ALA A 175 2.61 -1.14 11.39
N ARG A 176 1.93 -2.26 11.68
CA ARG A 176 0.54 -2.52 11.25
C ARG A 176 -0.44 -1.48 11.75
N LEU A 177 -0.28 -1.00 12.98
CA LEU A 177 -1.11 0.09 13.51
C LEU A 177 -0.97 1.35 12.66
N GLY A 178 0.25 1.67 12.21
CA GLY A 178 0.48 2.76 11.26
C GLY A 178 -0.29 2.57 9.96
N PHE A 179 -0.29 1.36 9.39
CA PHE A 179 -1.09 1.06 8.20
C PHE A 179 -2.59 1.19 8.45
N PHE A 180 -3.09 0.74 9.61
CA PHE A 180 -4.50 0.79 9.95
C PHE A 180 -5.05 2.24 9.96
N TYR A 181 -4.30 3.17 10.55
CA TYR A 181 -4.60 4.61 10.56
C TYR A 181 -4.15 5.36 9.29
N ASN A 182 -3.49 4.69 8.35
CA ASN A 182 -2.97 5.27 7.11
C ASN A 182 -1.89 6.36 7.31
N ASP A 183 -1.14 6.30 8.42
CA ASP A 183 -0.03 7.21 8.72
C ASP A 183 1.29 6.65 8.18
N GLN A 184 1.72 7.16 7.02
CA GLN A 184 2.88 6.65 6.30
C GLN A 184 4.22 7.07 6.92
N LEU A 185 4.27 8.21 7.63
CA LEU A 185 5.49 8.65 8.30
C LEU A 185 5.81 7.71 9.47
N TYR A 186 4.80 7.40 10.26
CA TYR A 186 4.92 6.45 11.36
C TYR A 186 5.35 5.05 10.88
N VAL A 187 4.72 4.54 9.81
CA VAL A 187 5.12 3.25 9.21
C VAL A 187 6.59 3.26 8.81
N LYS A 188 7.06 4.33 8.18
CA LYS A 188 8.44 4.43 7.71
C LYS A 188 9.45 4.30 8.87
N GLU A 189 9.25 5.06 9.94
CA GLU A 189 10.15 5.05 11.10
C GLU A 189 10.23 3.66 11.75
N LYS A 190 9.08 2.99 11.89
CA LYS A 190 9.03 1.65 12.48
C LYS A 190 9.66 0.60 11.56
N LEU A 191 9.46 0.69 10.25
CA LEU A 191 10.09 -0.23 9.29
C LEU A 191 11.61 -0.05 9.21
N GLU A 192 12.15 1.16 9.39
CA GLU A 192 13.61 1.37 9.49
C GLU A 192 14.20 0.69 10.73
N ALA A 193 13.48 0.72 11.86
CA ALA A 193 13.85 -0.01 13.07
C ALA A 193 13.81 -1.54 12.85
N VAL A 194 12.78 -2.05 12.15
CA VAL A 194 12.69 -3.48 11.78
C VAL A 194 13.85 -3.88 10.87
N ASN A 195 14.22 -3.05 9.90
CA ASN A 195 15.35 -3.34 9.01
C ASN A 195 16.67 -3.49 9.79
N SER A 196 16.88 -2.62 10.79
CA SER A 196 18.06 -2.74 11.66
C SER A 196 18.08 -4.05 12.47
N MET A 197 16.91 -4.61 12.80
CA MET A 197 16.80 -5.89 13.51
C MET A 197 16.92 -7.09 12.57
N ILE A 198 16.41 -6.99 11.34
CA ILE A 198 16.51 -8.08 10.35
C ILE A 198 17.96 -8.32 9.92
N GLU A 199 18.75 -7.25 9.84
CA GLU A 199 20.20 -7.29 9.54
C GLU A 199 21.01 -7.96 10.66
N LYS A 200 20.60 -7.77 11.93
CA LYS A 200 21.25 -8.38 13.09
C LYS A 200 20.98 -9.87 13.23
N GLY A 201 19.84 -10.35 12.72
CA GLY A 201 19.47 -11.76 12.85
C GLY A 201 17.97 -11.98 12.74
N GLY A 202 17.46 -11.90 11.50
CA GLY A 202 16.10 -12.29 11.16
C GLY A 202 16.04 -13.56 10.31
N ASP A 203 15.13 -14.46 10.67
CA ASP A 203 14.78 -15.66 9.91
C ASP A 203 14.29 -15.30 8.50
N TRP A 204 14.43 -16.22 7.56
CA TRP A 204 14.03 -16.06 6.16
C TRP A 204 12.54 -15.70 6.03
N GLU A 205 11.66 -16.32 6.83
CA GLU A 205 10.23 -16.03 6.81
C GLU A 205 9.93 -14.58 7.21
N ARG A 206 10.56 -14.09 8.28
CA ARG A 206 10.37 -12.71 8.77
C ARG A 206 10.93 -11.68 7.80
N ARG A 207 11.98 -12.02 7.04
CA ARG A 207 12.47 -11.20 5.92
C ARG A 207 11.42 -11.08 4.82
N ASN A 208 10.70 -12.14 4.49
CA ASN A 208 9.63 -12.09 3.48
C ASN A 208 8.44 -11.26 3.96
N ARG A 209 8.02 -11.40 5.23
CA ARG A 209 7.01 -10.52 5.83
C ARG A 209 7.48 -9.06 5.79
N TYR A 210 8.73 -8.77 6.13
CA TYR A 210 9.27 -7.42 6.01
C TYR A 210 9.21 -6.89 4.57
N LYS A 211 9.53 -7.71 3.56
CA LYS A 211 9.41 -7.32 2.14
C LYS A 211 7.98 -6.95 1.75
N THR A 212 6.97 -7.70 2.17
CA THR A 212 5.56 -7.35 1.88
C THR A 212 5.16 -6.04 2.56
N TYR A 213 5.51 -5.86 3.83
CA TYR A 213 5.23 -4.63 4.56
C TYR A 213 5.89 -3.41 3.91
N TYR A 214 7.18 -3.50 3.64
CA TYR A 214 7.93 -2.43 3.01
C TYR A 214 7.46 -2.18 1.56
N GLY A 215 7.08 -3.23 0.83
CA GLY A 215 6.51 -3.13 -0.51
C GLY A 215 5.19 -2.34 -0.53
N ILE A 216 4.29 -2.60 0.43
CA ILE A 216 3.03 -1.86 0.57
C ILE A 216 3.27 -0.42 1.03
N HIS A 217 4.22 -0.20 1.94
CA HIS A 217 4.61 1.17 2.29
C HIS A 217 5.15 1.94 1.07
N CYS A 218 6.02 1.30 0.26
CA CYS A 218 6.53 1.88 -0.99
C CYS A 218 5.39 2.23 -1.98
N LEU A 219 4.36 1.39 -2.04
CA LEU A 219 3.13 1.64 -2.81
C LEU A 219 2.41 2.90 -2.33
N ALA A 220 2.36 3.12 -1.02
CA ALA A 220 1.70 4.26 -0.40
C ALA A 220 2.45 5.59 -0.56
N VAL A 221 3.74 5.59 -0.90
CA VAL A 221 4.58 6.82 -1.04
C VAL A 221 5.02 7.13 -2.48
N ARG A 222 4.30 6.62 -3.50
CA ARG A 222 4.61 6.76 -4.95
C ARG A 222 5.89 6.07 -5.42
N ASN A 223 6.59 5.31 -4.57
CA ASN A 223 7.79 4.60 -4.99
C ASN A 223 7.44 3.25 -5.62
N PHE A 224 6.84 3.28 -6.80
CA PHE A 224 6.43 2.07 -7.50
C PHE A 224 7.61 1.21 -7.95
N LYS A 225 8.78 1.83 -8.24
CA LYS A 225 9.99 1.12 -8.69
C LYS A 225 10.48 0.10 -7.67
N GLU A 226 10.53 0.50 -6.40
CA GLU A 226 10.95 -0.40 -5.34
C GLU A 226 9.82 -1.35 -4.93
N ALA A 227 8.57 -0.85 -4.91
CA ALA A 227 7.40 -1.69 -4.65
C ALA A 227 7.29 -2.87 -5.63
N ALA A 228 7.55 -2.66 -6.92
CA ALA A 228 7.44 -3.72 -7.91
C ALA A 228 8.40 -4.88 -7.66
N LYS A 229 9.66 -4.60 -7.31
CA LYS A 229 10.65 -5.64 -6.99
C LYS A 229 10.23 -6.43 -5.76
N LEU A 230 9.80 -5.73 -4.71
CA LEU A 230 9.44 -6.35 -3.44
C LEU A 230 8.16 -7.18 -3.56
N LEU A 231 7.12 -6.62 -4.19
CA LEU A 231 5.80 -7.26 -4.29
C LEU A 231 5.80 -8.42 -5.27
N VAL A 232 6.54 -8.34 -6.38
CA VAL A 232 6.62 -9.47 -7.33
C VAL A 232 7.36 -10.67 -6.71
N ASP A 233 8.44 -10.41 -5.97
CA ASP A 233 9.17 -11.46 -5.24
C ASP A 233 8.33 -12.06 -4.11
N SER A 234 7.42 -11.26 -3.53
CA SER A 234 6.52 -11.69 -2.46
C SER A 234 5.42 -12.65 -2.92
N LEU A 235 5.16 -12.77 -4.23
CA LEU A 235 4.13 -13.68 -4.75
C LEU A 235 4.47 -15.15 -4.52
N ALA A 236 5.75 -15.52 -4.68
CA ALA A 236 6.21 -16.89 -4.56
C ALA A 236 6.17 -17.41 -3.11
N THR A 237 6.35 -16.52 -2.12
CA THR A 237 6.59 -16.90 -0.72
C THR A 237 5.84 -15.98 0.24
N PHE A 238 4.53 -15.91 0.06
CA PHE A 238 3.67 -15.06 0.87
C PHE A 238 3.31 -15.72 2.21
N THR A 239 3.69 -15.07 3.31
CA THR A 239 3.36 -15.52 4.68
C THR A 239 2.67 -14.44 5.53
N SER A 240 2.43 -13.24 4.98
CA SER A 240 1.86 -12.11 5.73
C SER A 240 0.32 -12.03 5.66
N VAL A 241 -0.36 -13.07 6.16
CA VAL A 241 -1.84 -13.17 6.18
C VAL A 241 -2.50 -12.10 7.07
N GLU A 242 -1.73 -11.51 7.97
CA GLU A 242 -2.15 -10.45 8.90
C GLU A 242 -2.47 -9.10 8.29
N LEU A 243 -1.85 -8.78 7.15
CA LEU A 243 -1.84 -7.41 6.63
C LEU A 243 -2.79 -7.28 5.44
N THR A 244 -2.85 -8.30 4.58
CA THR A 244 -3.77 -8.34 3.45
C THR A 244 -3.96 -9.77 2.95
N SER A 245 -4.96 -9.99 2.10
CA SER A 245 -5.17 -11.28 1.44
C SER A 245 -4.16 -11.51 0.31
N TYR A 246 -3.92 -12.78 -0.03
CA TYR A 246 -3.03 -13.12 -1.14
C TYR A 246 -3.48 -12.49 -2.47
N GLU A 247 -4.79 -12.46 -2.72
CA GLU A 247 -5.39 -11.82 -3.90
C GLU A 247 -5.12 -10.31 -3.98
N SER A 248 -5.07 -9.63 -2.83
CA SER A 248 -4.78 -8.21 -2.76
C SER A 248 -3.30 -7.93 -3.07
N ILE A 249 -2.38 -8.76 -2.55
CA ILE A 249 -0.96 -8.70 -2.96
C ILE A 249 -0.81 -8.96 -4.45
N ALA A 250 -1.49 -9.97 -4.99
CA ALA A 250 -1.47 -10.27 -6.42
C ALA A 250 -1.90 -9.06 -7.25
N THR A 251 -2.93 -8.36 -6.80
CA THR A 251 -3.41 -7.12 -7.42
C THR A 251 -2.35 -6.01 -7.34
N TYR A 252 -1.74 -5.77 -6.17
CA TYR A 252 -0.70 -4.75 -5.99
C TYR A 252 0.58 -5.07 -6.79
N ALA A 253 1.00 -6.33 -6.84
CA ALA A 253 2.12 -6.79 -7.63
C ALA A 253 1.85 -6.59 -9.13
N SER A 254 0.64 -6.88 -9.60
CA SER A 254 0.23 -6.64 -10.99
C SER A 254 0.24 -5.16 -11.35
N VAL A 255 -0.30 -4.30 -10.49
CA VAL A 255 -0.31 -2.83 -10.67
C VAL A 255 1.12 -2.27 -10.73
N THR A 256 1.96 -2.64 -9.77
CA THR A 256 3.36 -2.15 -9.71
C THR A 256 4.23 -2.71 -10.81
N GLY A 257 4.02 -3.98 -11.18
CA GLY A 257 4.66 -4.63 -12.31
C GLY A 257 4.33 -3.91 -13.61
N LEU A 258 3.05 -3.65 -13.88
CA LEU A 258 2.59 -2.91 -15.06
C LEU A 258 3.17 -1.48 -15.11
N PHE A 259 3.26 -0.81 -13.95
CA PHE A 259 3.80 0.54 -13.86
C PHE A 259 5.31 0.62 -14.11
N THR A 260 6.09 -0.37 -13.72
CA THR A 260 7.57 -0.25 -13.69
C THR A 260 8.30 -1.09 -14.71
N LEU A 261 7.82 -2.32 -14.96
CA LEU A 261 8.54 -3.28 -15.78
C LEU A 261 8.45 -2.89 -17.25
N GLU A 262 9.50 -3.25 -17.99
CA GLU A 262 9.54 -3.17 -19.44
C GLU A 262 8.87 -4.41 -20.05
N ARG A 263 8.61 -4.38 -21.36
CA ARG A 263 7.79 -5.39 -22.06
C ARG A 263 8.27 -6.83 -21.84
N THR A 264 9.57 -7.08 -21.89
CA THR A 264 10.16 -8.42 -21.72
C THR A 264 10.03 -8.91 -20.28
N ASP A 265 10.36 -8.06 -19.32
CA ASP A 265 10.30 -8.40 -17.90
C ASP A 265 8.85 -8.55 -17.42
N LEU A 266 7.93 -7.73 -17.96
CA LEU A 266 6.51 -7.80 -17.67
C LEU A 266 5.92 -9.15 -18.08
N LYS A 267 6.34 -9.68 -19.24
CA LYS A 267 5.93 -11.01 -19.70
C LYS A 267 6.40 -12.09 -18.74
N SER A 268 7.70 -12.12 -18.44
CA SER A 268 8.29 -13.17 -17.61
C SER A 268 7.81 -13.13 -16.16
N LYS A 269 7.64 -11.95 -15.57
CA LYS A 269 7.40 -11.82 -14.12
C LYS A 269 5.94 -11.68 -13.72
N VAL A 270 5.07 -11.19 -14.62
CA VAL A 270 3.65 -10.95 -14.31
C VAL A 270 2.74 -11.83 -15.15
N ILE A 271 2.92 -11.86 -16.47
CA ILE A 271 2.01 -12.60 -17.36
C ILE A 271 2.23 -14.12 -17.26
N ASP A 272 3.50 -14.55 -17.18
CA ASP A 272 3.88 -15.97 -17.10
C ASP A 272 4.05 -16.47 -15.65
N SER A 273 3.71 -15.65 -14.66
CA SER A 273 3.77 -16.06 -13.24
C SER A 273 2.70 -17.13 -12.96
N PRO A 274 3.08 -18.35 -12.55
CA PRO A 274 2.13 -19.42 -12.24
C PRO A 274 1.18 -19.05 -11.10
N GLU A 275 1.68 -18.27 -10.14
CA GLU A 275 0.95 -17.74 -9.00
C GLU A 275 -0.23 -16.88 -9.44
N LEU A 276 0.03 -15.91 -10.33
CA LEU A 276 -1.02 -15.04 -10.86
C LEU A 276 -1.98 -15.82 -11.76
N LEU A 277 -1.47 -16.69 -12.63
CA LEU A 277 -2.30 -17.51 -13.52
C LEU A 277 -3.32 -18.37 -12.76
N SER A 278 -2.97 -18.87 -11.57
CA SER A 278 -3.88 -19.63 -10.72
C SER A 278 -5.01 -18.81 -10.09
N LEU A 279 -4.87 -17.47 -10.07
CA LEU A 279 -5.71 -16.55 -9.29
C LEU A 279 -6.58 -15.62 -10.16
N ILE A 280 -6.34 -15.52 -11.47
CA ILE A 280 -6.95 -14.53 -12.38
C ILE A 280 -8.48 -14.46 -12.28
N SER A 281 -9.16 -15.60 -12.10
CA SER A 281 -10.63 -15.67 -12.09
C SER A 281 -11.27 -15.49 -10.72
N THR A 282 -10.49 -15.30 -9.65
CA THR A 282 -11.03 -15.28 -8.28
C THR A 282 -11.66 -13.93 -7.92
N THR A 283 -11.03 -12.84 -8.35
CA THR A 283 -11.45 -11.47 -7.98
C THR A 283 -11.55 -10.58 -9.22
N ALA A 284 -12.66 -9.82 -9.32
CA ALA A 284 -12.90 -8.90 -10.44
C ALA A 284 -11.79 -7.86 -10.63
N ALA A 285 -11.18 -7.38 -9.53
CA ALA A 285 -10.04 -6.47 -9.58
C ALA A 285 -8.82 -7.09 -10.30
N LEU A 286 -8.55 -8.38 -10.06
CA LEU A 286 -7.41 -9.08 -10.66
C LEU A 286 -7.68 -9.40 -12.14
N GLN A 287 -8.93 -9.71 -12.48
CA GLN A 287 -9.34 -9.89 -13.87
C GLN A 287 -9.14 -8.59 -14.67
N SER A 288 -9.63 -7.44 -14.17
CA SER A 288 -9.49 -6.17 -14.89
C SER A 288 -8.01 -5.78 -15.09
N ILE A 289 -7.15 -5.92 -14.06
CA ILE A 289 -5.73 -5.56 -14.18
C ILE A 289 -4.92 -6.55 -15.03
N SER A 290 -5.26 -7.84 -15.00
CA SER A 290 -4.60 -8.84 -15.85
C SER A 290 -5.00 -8.66 -17.32
N SER A 291 -6.27 -8.42 -17.62
CA SER A 291 -6.75 -8.08 -18.98
C SER A 291 -6.10 -6.80 -19.52
N LEU A 292 -5.94 -5.76 -18.68
CA LEU A 292 -5.19 -4.56 -19.05
C LEU A 292 -3.71 -4.86 -19.37
N THR A 293 -3.08 -5.72 -18.56
CA THR A 293 -1.67 -6.09 -18.74
C THR A 293 -1.47 -6.90 -20.03
N ILE A 294 -2.36 -7.84 -20.30
CA ILE A 294 -2.34 -8.67 -21.51
C ILE A 294 -2.62 -7.82 -22.75
N SER A 295 -3.61 -6.92 -22.74
CA SER A 295 -3.89 -6.02 -23.89
C SER A 295 -2.70 -5.12 -24.22
N LEU A 296 -2.00 -4.59 -23.20
CA LEU A 296 -0.76 -3.83 -23.40
C LEU A 296 0.34 -4.69 -24.05
N TYR A 297 0.55 -5.91 -23.55
CA TYR A 297 1.56 -6.82 -24.09
C TYR A 297 1.20 -7.31 -25.50
N ALA A 298 -0.04 -7.72 -25.75
CA ALA A 298 -0.52 -8.16 -27.06
C ALA A 298 -0.61 -7.01 -28.08
N SER A 299 -0.52 -5.76 -27.63
CA SER A 299 -0.72 -4.55 -28.45
C SER A 299 -2.13 -4.45 -29.02
N ASP A 300 -3.13 -4.92 -28.28
CA ASP A 300 -4.54 -4.72 -28.60
C ASP A 300 -5.00 -3.37 -28.02
N TYR A 301 -4.92 -2.34 -28.85
CA TYR A 301 -5.22 -0.96 -28.47
C TYR A 301 -6.71 -0.66 -28.37
N ALA A 302 -7.58 -1.47 -28.98
CA ALA A 302 -9.01 -1.23 -29.00
C ALA A 302 -9.64 -1.59 -27.65
N SER A 303 -9.23 -2.71 -27.06
CA SER A 303 -9.69 -3.16 -25.75
C SER A 303 -8.96 -2.51 -24.57
N TYR A 304 -7.81 -1.88 -24.82
CA TYR A 304 -6.96 -1.26 -23.79
C TYR A 304 -7.67 -0.18 -22.96
N PHE A 305 -8.32 0.79 -23.61
CA PHE A 305 -9.01 1.88 -22.91
C PHE A 305 -10.19 1.41 -22.07
N PRO A 306 -11.07 0.50 -22.55
CA PRO A 306 -12.07 -0.15 -21.71
C PRO A 306 -11.49 -0.76 -20.43
N TYR A 307 -10.45 -1.60 -20.54
CA TYR A 307 -9.82 -2.20 -19.35
C TYR A 307 -9.14 -1.17 -18.44
N LEU A 308 -8.61 -0.08 -19.00
CA LEU A 308 -8.03 1.01 -18.22
C LEU A 308 -9.11 1.73 -17.38
N LEU A 309 -10.32 1.89 -17.91
CA LEU A 309 -11.44 2.47 -17.16
C LEU A 309 -11.95 1.51 -16.07
N GLU A 310 -12.05 0.22 -16.38
CA GLU A 310 -12.43 -0.80 -15.40
C GLU A 310 -11.44 -0.87 -14.24
N THR A 311 -10.14 -0.88 -14.53
CA THR A 311 -9.10 -0.90 -13.48
C THR A 311 -9.14 0.35 -12.61
N TYR A 312 -9.46 1.52 -13.17
CA TYR A 312 -9.64 2.74 -12.39
C TYR A 312 -10.76 2.58 -11.36
N ALA A 313 -11.94 2.09 -11.79
CA ALA A 313 -13.10 1.93 -10.92
C ALA A 313 -12.95 0.78 -9.91
N ASN A 314 -12.46 -0.38 -10.35
CA ASN A 314 -12.48 -1.62 -9.58
C ASN A 314 -11.21 -1.83 -8.73
N VAL A 315 -10.08 -1.25 -9.11
CA VAL A 315 -8.78 -1.49 -8.47
C VAL A 315 -8.24 -0.22 -7.79
N LEU A 316 -8.15 0.88 -8.51
CA LEU A 316 -7.39 2.04 -8.03
C LEU A 316 -8.14 2.85 -6.97
N ILE A 317 -9.39 3.22 -7.23
CA ILE A 317 -10.21 4.01 -6.29
C ILE A 317 -10.51 3.23 -5.00
N PRO A 318 -10.89 1.93 -5.03
CA PRO A 318 -11.24 1.20 -3.81
C PRO A 318 -10.05 0.97 -2.87
N CYS A 319 -8.83 0.90 -3.40
CA CYS A 319 -7.64 0.61 -2.61
C CYS A 319 -7.12 1.84 -1.87
N LYS A 320 -7.04 1.75 -0.53
CA LYS A 320 -6.52 2.81 0.35
C LYS A 320 -5.12 3.34 -0.03
N TYR A 321 -4.25 2.47 -0.54
CA TYR A 321 -2.86 2.82 -0.90
C TYR A 321 -2.75 3.42 -2.32
N LEU A 322 -3.69 3.09 -3.22
CA LEU A 322 -3.63 3.46 -4.63
C LEU A 322 -4.54 4.64 -4.97
N ASN A 323 -5.57 4.92 -4.19
CA ASN A 323 -6.53 5.99 -4.49
C ASN A 323 -5.84 7.36 -4.67
N LYS A 324 -4.96 7.75 -3.74
CA LYS A 324 -4.14 8.99 -3.84
C LYS A 324 -3.24 9.04 -5.07
N HIS A 325 -3.06 7.90 -5.74
CA HIS A 325 -2.18 7.70 -6.88
C HIS A 325 -2.93 7.32 -8.16
N ALA A 326 -4.26 7.23 -8.13
CA ALA A 326 -5.06 6.71 -9.23
C ALA A 326 -4.88 7.55 -10.51
N ASP A 327 -4.96 8.88 -10.38
CA ASP A 327 -4.74 9.81 -11.52
C ASP A 327 -3.33 9.71 -12.08
N PHE A 328 -2.35 9.58 -11.20
CA PHE A 328 -0.95 9.44 -11.58
C PHE A 328 -0.73 8.15 -12.37
N PHE A 329 -1.32 7.04 -11.91
CA PHE A 329 -1.26 5.75 -12.57
C PHE A 329 -1.89 5.80 -13.96
N VAL A 330 -3.16 6.25 -14.07
CA VAL A 330 -3.87 6.32 -15.37
C VAL A 330 -3.15 7.22 -16.36
N ARG A 331 -2.61 8.35 -15.89
CA ARG A 331 -1.82 9.26 -16.74
C ARG A 331 -0.56 8.58 -17.28
N GLU A 332 0.17 7.84 -16.45
CA GLU A 332 1.37 7.14 -16.91
C GLU A 332 1.04 5.96 -17.82
N MET A 333 -0.06 5.24 -17.56
CA MET A 333 -0.53 4.15 -18.41
C MET A 333 -0.88 4.63 -19.83
N ARG A 334 -1.56 5.77 -19.94
CA ARG A 334 -1.83 6.43 -21.24
C ARG A 334 -0.54 6.81 -21.97
N ARG A 335 0.42 7.40 -21.26
CA ARG A 335 1.73 7.70 -21.81
C ARG A 335 2.41 6.44 -22.35
N LYS A 336 2.43 5.35 -21.59
CA LYS A 336 3.08 4.09 -21.96
C LYS A 336 2.50 3.48 -23.24
N VAL A 337 1.17 3.40 -23.35
CA VAL A 337 0.55 2.82 -24.54
C VAL A 337 0.81 3.67 -25.80
N TYR A 338 0.78 5.00 -25.67
CA TYR A 338 1.13 5.90 -26.78
C TYR A 338 2.61 5.78 -27.16
N ALA A 339 3.51 5.74 -26.18
CA ALA A 339 4.93 5.54 -26.42
C ALA A 339 5.19 4.22 -27.15
N GLN A 340 4.58 3.12 -26.69
CA GLN A 340 4.71 1.80 -27.31
C GLN A 340 4.25 1.78 -28.77
N LEU A 341 3.10 2.40 -29.07
CA LEU A 341 2.63 2.49 -30.45
C LEU A 341 3.57 3.36 -31.30
N LEU A 342 4.03 4.51 -30.78
CA LEU A 342 4.90 5.42 -31.53
C LEU A 342 6.31 4.83 -31.74
N ASP A 343 6.79 3.95 -30.87
CA ASP A 343 8.16 3.42 -30.96
C ASP A 343 8.38 2.47 -32.15
N SER A 344 7.31 1.93 -32.75
CA SER A 344 7.40 1.10 -33.96
C SER A 344 7.30 1.91 -35.26
N TYR A 345 6.86 3.17 -35.21
CA TYR A 345 6.64 4.01 -36.39
C TYR A 345 7.54 5.25 -36.41
N LYS A 346 7.91 5.69 -37.61
CA LYS A 346 8.56 7.01 -37.82
C LYS A 346 7.53 8.11 -38.02
N THR A 347 6.49 7.81 -38.79
CA THR A 347 5.38 8.71 -39.08
C THR A 347 4.09 7.90 -39.06
N LEU A 348 3.03 8.45 -38.45
CA LEU A 348 1.73 7.82 -38.31
C LEU A 348 0.62 8.86 -38.57
N SER A 349 -0.45 8.48 -39.26
CA SER A 349 -1.61 9.38 -39.39
C SER A 349 -2.41 9.42 -38.09
N LEU A 350 -2.80 10.62 -37.64
CA LEU A 350 -3.66 10.81 -36.46
C LEU A 350 -4.97 10.03 -36.56
N LYS A 351 -5.56 9.91 -37.77
CA LYS A 351 -6.81 9.17 -37.98
C LYS A 351 -6.65 7.67 -37.69
N SER A 352 -5.54 7.09 -38.16
CA SER A 352 -5.23 5.67 -37.93
C SER A 352 -4.99 5.41 -36.44
N MET A 353 -4.20 6.26 -35.78
CA MET A 353 -3.96 6.17 -34.33
C MET A 353 -5.28 6.28 -33.54
N ALA A 354 -6.11 7.28 -33.86
CA ALA A 354 -7.40 7.49 -33.20
C ALA A 354 -8.35 6.29 -33.40
N SER A 355 -8.39 5.72 -34.61
CA SER A 355 -9.20 4.53 -34.90
C SER A 355 -8.73 3.28 -34.15
N ALA A 356 -7.41 3.08 -33.99
CA ALA A 356 -6.87 1.94 -33.25
C ALA A 356 -7.25 1.97 -31.76
N PHE A 357 -7.33 3.18 -31.20
CA PHE A 357 -7.74 3.42 -29.83
C PHE A 357 -9.26 3.60 -29.63
N GLY A 358 -10.04 3.69 -30.72
CA GLY A 358 -11.48 3.93 -30.65
C GLY A 358 -11.87 5.32 -30.13
N VAL A 359 -11.00 6.33 -30.30
CA VAL A 359 -11.24 7.71 -29.85
C VAL A 359 -11.33 8.69 -31.01
N SER A 360 -11.83 9.92 -30.75
CA SER A 360 -11.83 10.97 -31.76
C SER A 360 -10.43 11.59 -31.94
N VAL A 361 -10.15 12.09 -33.14
CA VAL A 361 -8.88 12.78 -33.44
C VAL A 361 -8.68 14.01 -32.55
N ALA A 362 -9.76 14.76 -32.28
CA ALA A 362 -9.69 15.93 -31.41
C ALA A 362 -9.34 15.58 -29.95
N PHE A 363 -9.87 14.46 -29.45
CA PHE A 363 -9.51 13.96 -28.12
C PHE A 363 -8.04 13.52 -28.07
N LEU A 364 -7.59 12.78 -29.09
CA LEU A 364 -6.20 12.30 -29.16
C LEU A 364 -5.20 13.47 -29.23
N ASP A 365 -5.47 14.48 -30.04
CA ASP A 365 -4.64 15.70 -30.15
C ASP A 365 -4.54 16.42 -28.80
N ASN A 366 -5.67 16.59 -28.11
CA ASN A 366 -5.70 17.21 -26.78
C ASN A 366 -4.95 16.39 -25.72
N ASP A 367 -5.00 15.05 -25.77
CA ASP A 367 -4.33 14.22 -24.78
C ASP A 367 -2.82 14.13 -25.02
N LEU A 368 -2.38 13.96 -26.28
CA LEU A 368 -0.97 14.02 -26.65
C LEU A 368 -0.36 15.40 -26.34
N GLY A 369 -1.14 16.47 -26.51
CA GLY A 369 -0.76 17.84 -26.16
C GLY A 369 -0.38 18.05 -24.69
N LYS A 370 -0.79 17.15 -23.78
CA LYS A 370 -0.38 17.19 -22.36
C LYS A 370 0.97 16.52 -22.10
N PHE A 371 1.35 15.54 -22.94
CA PHE A 371 2.55 14.73 -22.74
C PHE A 371 3.77 15.23 -23.52
N ILE A 372 3.55 15.77 -24.72
CA ILE A 372 4.60 16.24 -25.61
C ILE A 372 5.40 17.42 -25.00
N PRO A 373 4.77 18.46 -24.42
CA PRO A 373 5.51 19.59 -23.85
C PRO A 373 6.42 19.18 -22.68
N ASN A 374 6.00 18.18 -21.92
CA ASN A 374 6.76 17.61 -20.80
C ASN A 374 7.90 16.69 -21.26
N LYS A 375 8.12 16.52 -22.57
CA LYS A 375 9.10 15.61 -23.18
C LYS A 375 8.97 14.17 -22.67
N GLN A 376 7.74 13.78 -22.33
CA GLN A 376 7.41 12.43 -21.88
C GLN A 376 7.15 11.49 -23.05
N LEU A 377 6.73 12.05 -24.20
CA LEU A 377 6.61 11.39 -25.49
C LEU A 377 7.53 12.07 -26.50
N ASN A 378 8.31 11.27 -27.23
CA ASN A 378 9.24 11.74 -28.25
C ASN A 378 8.55 11.80 -29.61
N CYS A 379 7.56 12.68 -29.73
CA CYS A 379 6.86 12.93 -30.98
C CYS A 379 6.46 14.40 -31.15
N VAL A 380 6.18 14.77 -32.40
CA VAL A 380 5.67 16.08 -32.81
C VAL A 380 4.43 15.85 -33.66
N ILE A 381 3.42 16.69 -33.48
CA ILE A 381 2.16 16.61 -34.22
C ILE A 381 2.18 17.68 -35.31
N ASP A 382 2.04 17.27 -36.56
CA ASP A 382 1.72 18.16 -37.68
C ASP A 382 0.22 18.08 -37.96
N ARG A 383 -0.49 19.11 -37.50
CA ARG A 383 -1.94 19.22 -37.62
C ARG A 383 -2.41 19.54 -39.03
N VAL A 384 -1.58 20.18 -39.86
CA VAL A 384 -1.95 20.54 -41.24
C VAL A 384 -2.04 19.29 -42.10
N ASN A 385 -1.04 18.42 -41.99
CA ASN A 385 -0.99 17.15 -42.70
C ASN A 385 -1.71 16.01 -41.95
N GLY A 386 -2.04 16.21 -40.68
CA GLY A 386 -2.73 15.22 -39.85
C GLY A 386 -1.85 14.01 -39.50
N ILE A 387 -0.55 14.24 -39.34
CA ILE A 387 0.46 13.22 -39.07
C ILE A 387 1.16 13.46 -37.72
N VAL A 388 1.61 12.38 -37.11
CA VAL A 388 2.47 12.36 -35.93
C VAL A 388 3.82 11.85 -36.38
N GLU A 389 4.86 12.65 -36.17
CA GLU A 389 6.24 12.29 -36.47
C GLU A 389 6.98 12.01 -35.18
N THR A 390 7.74 10.91 -35.13
CA THR A 390 8.51 10.54 -33.95
C THR A 390 9.95 11.05 -34.07
N ASN A 391 10.42 11.73 -33.03
CA ASN A 391 11.77 12.28 -32.99
C ASN A 391 12.64 11.43 -32.07
N ARG A 392 13.27 10.38 -32.61
CA ARG A 392 14.15 9.52 -31.82
C ARG A 392 15.46 10.30 -31.52
N PRO A 393 15.75 10.67 -30.27
CA PRO A 393 17.04 11.25 -29.95
C PRO A 393 18.11 10.14 -30.09
N ASP A 394 19.21 10.43 -30.79
CA ASP A 394 20.33 9.50 -30.90
C ASP A 394 20.84 9.09 -29.51
N ASN A 395 21.21 7.81 -29.33
CA ASN A 395 21.70 7.29 -28.04
C ASN A 395 22.86 8.11 -27.48
N LYS A 396 23.80 8.56 -28.32
CA LYS A 396 24.90 9.44 -27.90
C LYS A 396 24.41 10.81 -27.45
N ASN A 397 23.42 11.38 -28.13
CA ASN A 397 22.87 12.67 -27.77
C ASN A 397 22.10 12.60 -26.44
N ALA A 398 21.34 11.52 -26.22
CA ALA A 398 20.68 11.25 -24.95
C ALA A 398 21.69 11.12 -23.78
N GLN A 399 22.77 10.33 -23.98
CA GLN A 399 23.84 10.19 -22.98
C GLN A 399 24.55 11.52 -22.70
N TYR A 400 24.85 12.29 -23.75
CA TYR A 400 25.47 13.61 -23.63
C TYR A 400 24.61 14.57 -22.81
N HIS A 401 23.32 14.70 -23.14
CA HIS A 401 22.40 15.55 -22.40
C HIS A 401 22.22 15.10 -20.93
N LEU A 402 22.21 13.79 -20.67
CA LEU A 402 22.15 13.27 -19.31
C LEU A 402 23.41 13.64 -18.51
N LEU A 403 24.59 13.47 -19.10
CA LEU A 403 25.86 13.80 -18.48
C LEU A 403 25.95 15.29 -18.14
N VAL A 404 25.57 16.16 -19.08
CA VAL A 404 25.58 17.62 -18.86
C VAL A 404 24.64 18.00 -17.71
N LYS A 405 23.43 17.46 -17.66
CA LYS A 405 22.47 17.75 -16.57
C LYS A 405 22.97 17.29 -15.21
N GLN A 406 23.52 16.07 -15.12
CA GLN A 406 24.06 15.56 -13.86
C GLN A 406 25.32 16.33 -13.44
N GLY A 407 26.18 16.67 -14.40
CA GLY A 407 27.39 17.46 -14.18
C GLY A 407 27.08 18.87 -13.67
N ASP A 408 26.12 19.56 -14.25
CA ASP A 408 25.69 20.89 -13.82
C ASP A 408 25.15 20.90 -12.38
N GLY A 409 24.32 19.90 -12.04
CA GLY A 409 23.83 19.72 -10.67
C GLY A 409 24.95 19.47 -9.66
N LEU A 410 26.00 18.73 -10.05
CA LEU A 410 27.17 18.48 -9.21
C LEU A 410 28.03 19.73 -9.05
N LEU A 411 28.31 20.47 -10.13
CA LEU A 411 29.06 21.72 -10.11
C LEU A 411 28.38 22.77 -9.22
N THR A 412 27.07 22.90 -9.33
CA THR A 412 26.27 23.81 -8.49
C THR A 412 26.40 23.45 -7.00
N LYS A 413 26.31 22.16 -6.65
CA LYS A 413 26.51 21.71 -5.25
C LYS A 413 27.93 21.99 -4.77
N LEU A 414 28.95 21.69 -5.58
CA LEU A 414 30.35 21.96 -5.25
C LEU A 414 30.61 23.44 -5.04
N GLN A 415 30.08 24.31 -5.90
CA GLN A 415 30.23 25.75 -5.77
C GLN A 415 29.56 26.28 -4.50
N LYS A 416 28.35 25.79 -4.19
CA LYS A 416 27.61 26.17 -2.97
C LYS A 416 28.39 25.79 -1.70
N TYR A 417 28.87 24.55 -1.59
CA TYR A 417 29.63 24.11 -0.41
C TYR A 417 31.03 24.74 -0.37
N GLY A 418 31.68 24.91 -1.51
CA GLY A 418 32.99 25.55 -1.62
C GLY A 418 32.96 27.01 -1.16
N ALA A 419 31.91 27.76 -1.50
CA ALA A 419 31.71 29.12 -1.00
C ALA A 419 31.56 29.15 0.54
N ALA A 420 30.74 28.27 1.09
CA ALA A 420 30.54 28.17 2.54
C ALA A 420 31.85 27.89 3.29
N VAL A 421 32.64 26.91 2.83
CA VAL A 421 33.92 26.56 3.46
C VAL A 421 34.95 27.69 3.33
N ARG A 422 35.00 28.39 2.18
CA ARG A 422 35.90 29.54 2.00
C ARG A 422 35.58 30.68 2.94
N LEU A 423 34.29 31.00 3.13
CA LEU A 423 33.85 32.00 4.11
C LEU A 423 34.25 31.61 5.54
N THR A 424 33.96 30.39 5.98
CA THR A 424 34.34 29.92 7.33
C THR A 424 35.85 29.84 7.54
N GLY A 425 36.63 29.55 6.50
CA GLY A 425 38.09 29.55 6.55
C GLY A 425 38.71 30.94 6.62
N SER A 426 37.97 31.97 6.18
CA SER A 426 38.38 33.38 6.25
C SER A 426 38.22 33.96 7.66
N ASP A 427 37.21 33.47 8.41
CA ASP A 427 36.92 33.92 9.78
C ASP A 427 37.79 33.22 10.87
N ARG A 428 38.66 32.28 10.48
CA ARG A 428 39.56 31.53 11.38
C ARG A 428 41.04 31.89 11.25
N VAL A 429 41.38 32.91 10.47
CA VAL A 429 42.71 33.53 10.37
C VAL A 429 42.58 34.98 10.81
#